data_AF-A0A832DZU4-F1
#
_entry.id   AF-A0A832DZU4-F1
#
_cell.length_a   1.000
_cell.length_b   1.000
_cell.length_c   1.000
_cell.angle_alpha   90.00
_cell.angle_beta   90.00
_cell.angle_gamma   90.00
#
_symmetry.space_group_name_H-M   'P 1'
#
loop_
_entity.id
_entity.type
_entity.pdbx_description
1 polymer ?
#
loop_
_entity_poly.entity_id
_entity_poly.type
_entity_poly.pdbx_seq_one_letter_code
_entity_poly.pdbx_strand_id
1 'polypeptide(L)'
;MSDDNTNRLALSHLWVAFAAFIVACFMGLYQVLERSGVFPALESPTAYFASVSTHGVLMAYVLTTFFIMGFGYHTAVTSLNQPLWNKNL
;
A
#
# COMPACT_ATOMS: atom_id res chain seq x y z
N MET A 1 12.97 -19.77 13.02
CA MET A 1 11.51 -19.62 13.22
C MET A 1 11.23 -18.17 13.59
N SER A 2 10.29 -17.48 12.95
CA SER A 2 9.97 -16.08 13.30
C SER A 2 9.26 -16.02 14.65
N ASP A 3 9.58 -15.00 15.45
CA ASP A 3 8.89 -14.76 16.72
C ASP A 3 7.59 -13.96 16.53
N ASP A 4 6.75 -13.95 17.57
CA ASP A 4 5.42 -13.30 17.52
C ASP A 4 5.53 -11.80 17.23
N ASN A 5 6.52 -11.11 17.81
CA ASN A 5 6.73 -9.68 17.58
C ASN A 5 7.08 -9.39 16.11
N THR A 6 7.95 -10.19 15.50
CA THR A 6 8.28 -10.09 14.07
C THR A 6 7.04 -10.29 13.21
N ASN A 7 6.23 -11.31 13.52
CA ASN A 7 5.00 -11.59 12.77
C ASN A 7 3.98 -10.46 12.89
N ARG A 8 3.79 -9.91 14.10
CA ARG A 8 2.92 -8.76 14.33
C ARG A 8 3.40 -7.51 13.60
N LEU A 9 4.71 -7.25 13.59
CA LEU A 9 5.31 -6.14 12.85
C LEU A 9 5.10 -6.30 11.34
N ALA A 10 5.40 -7.48 10.79
CA ALA A 10 5.21 -7.78 9.37
C ALA A 10 3.74 -7.64 8.96
N LEU A 11 2.81 -8.21 9.74
CA LEU A 11 1.37 -8.08 9.52
C LEU A 11 0.89 -6.63 9.58
N SER A 12 1.41 -5.84 10.52
CA SER A 12 1.04 -4.42 10.62
C SER A 12 1.40 -3.64 9.35
N HIS A 13 2.58 -3.89 8.79
CA HIS A 13 2.98 -3.30 7.51
C HIS A 13 2.06 -3.77 6.37
N LEU A 14 1.78 -5.07 6.28
CA LEU A 14 0.89 -5.60 5.24
C LEU A 14 -0.53 -5.03 5.36
N TRP A 15 -1.06 -4.85 6.57
CA TRP A 15 -2.35 -4.20 6.79
C TRP A 15 -2.38 -2.77 6.25
N VAL A 16 -1.37 -1.96 6.55
CA VAL A 16 -1.26 -0.59 6.00
C VAL A 16 -1.18 -0.62 4.47
N ALA A 17 -0.35 -1.51 3.92
CA ALA A 17 -0.16 -1.65 2.48
C ALA A 17 -1.47 -1.98 1.75
N PHE A 18 -2.19 -3.01 2.20
CA PHE A 18 -3.43 -3.44 1.56
C PHE A 18 -4.61 -2.50 1.82
N ALA A 19 -4.68 -1.86 2.99
CA ALA A 19 -5.68 -0.82 3.24
C ALA A 19 -5.49 0.38 2.29
N ALA A 20 -4.24 0.84 2.12
CA ALA A 20 -3.90 1.90 1.17
C ALA A 20 -4.21 1.48 -0.28
N PHE A 21 -3.94 0.21 -0.63
CA PHE A 21 -4.26 -0.34 -1.95
C PHE A 21 -5.76 -0.30 -2.24
N ILE A 22 -6.61 -0.70 -1.29
CA ILE A 22 -8.07 -0.65 -1.46
C ILE A 22 -8.53 0.78 -1.77
N VAL A 23 -8.03 1.77 -1.02
CA VAL A 23 -8.33 3.19 -1.29
C VAL A 23 -7.85 3.57 -2.69
N ALA A 24 -6.62 3.20 -3.07
CA ALA A 24 -6.09 3.47 -4.39
C ALA A 24 -6.92 2.84 -5.52
N CYS A 25 -7.48 1.64 -5.33
CA CYS A 25 -8.36 1.00 -6.30
C CYS A 25 -9.62 1.84 -6.58
N PHE A 26 -10.26 2.40 -5.56
CA PHE A 26 -11.41 3.29 -5.76
C PHE A 26 -11.03 4.56 -6.52
N MET A 27 -9.84 5.11 -6.28
CA MET A 27 -9.34 6.28 -7.00
C MET A 27 -9.02 5.95 -8.46
N GLY A 28 -8.44 4.78 -8.73
CA GLY A 28 -8.21 4.28 -10.09
C GLY A 28 -9.52 4.04 -10.84
N LEU A 29 -10.53 3.46 -10.17
CA LEU A 29 -11.87 3.32 -10.72
C LEU A 29 -12.47 4.68 -11.09
N TYR A 30 -12.38 5.67 -10.20
CA TYR A 30 -12.82 7.03 -10.49
C TYR A 30 -12.14 7.62 -11.74
N GLN A 31 -10.82 7.44 -11.88
CA GLN A 31 -10.09 7.93 -13.05
C GLN A 31 -10.61 7.32 -14.36
N VAL A 32 -10.88 6.01 -14.37
CA VAL A 32 -11.46 5.31 -15.52
C VAL A 32 -12.86 5.84 -15.82
N LEU A 33 -13.70 6.02 -14.80
CA LEU A 33 -15.07 6.52 -14.97
C LEU A 33 -15.09 7.95 -15.53
N GLU A 34 -14.29 8.86 -14.98
CA GLU A 34 -14.20 10.23 -15.48
C GLU A 34 -13.67 10.26 -16.93
N ARG A 35 -12.59 9.54 -17.22
CA ARG A 35 -12.00 9.52 -18.57
C ARG A 35 -12.81 8.77 -19.62
N SER A 36 -13.78 7.95 -19.20
CA SER A 36 -14.63 7.22 -20.14
C SER A 36 -15.57 8.11 -20.95
N GLY A 37 -15.87 9.33 -20.48
CA GLY A 37 -16.86 10.23 -21.09
C GLY A 37 -18.32 9.74 -20.97
N VAL A 38 -18.56 8.65 -20.23
CA VAL A 38 -19.90 8.05 -20.05
C VAL A 38 -20.73 8.83 -19.03
N PHE A 39 -20.09 9.49 -18.07
CA PHE A 39 -20.73 10.21 -16.98
C PHE A 39 -20.29 11.69 -16.95
N PRO A 40 -20.94 12.58 -17.69
CA PRO A 40 -20.56 14.00 -17.77
C PRO A 40 -20.55 14.71 -16.41
N ALA A 41 -21.39 14.25 -15.47
CA ALA A 41 -21.46 14.80 -14.11
C ALA A 41 -20.19 14.54 -13.26
N LEU A 42 -19.32 13.60 -13.69
CA LEU A 42 -18.06 13.30 -13.01
C LEU A 42 -16.87 14.09 -13.59
N GLU A 43 -17.06 14.80 -14.71
CA GLU A 43 -15.96 15.54 -15.35
C GLU A 43 -15.54 16.75 -14.51
N SER A 44 -14.37 16.63 -13.89
CA SER A 44 -13.82 17.67 -13.03
C SER A 44 -12.29 17.58 -13.05
N PRO A 45 -11.61 18.45 -13.82
CA PRO A 45 -10.16 18.40 -13.94
C PRO A 45 -9.44 18.48 -12.60
N THR A 46 -9.95 19.29 -11.67
CA THR A 46 -9.37 19.42 -10.32
C THR A 46 -9.47 18.13 -9.52
N ALA A 47 -10.64 17.47 -9.53
CA ALA A 47 -10.82 16.19 -8.86
C ALA A 47 -10.02 15.07 -9.54
N TYR A 48 -9.93 15.07 -10.88
CA TYR A 48 -9.10 14.15 -11.64
C TYR A 48 -7.64 14.19 -11.21
N PHE A 49 -7.02 15.38 -11.24
CA PHE A 49 -5.60 15.51 -10.94
C PHE A 49 -5.29 15.26 -9.47
N ALA A 50 -6.21 15.61 -8.56
CA ALA A 50 -6.10 15.20 -7.16
C ALA A 50 -6.15 13.66 -7.04
N SER A 51 -7.10 13.01 -7.72
CA SER A 51 -7.25 11.56 -7.71
C SER A 51 -6.03 10.83 -8.28
N VAL A 52 -5.53 11.24 -9.45
CA VAL A 52 -4.33 10.67 -10.09
C VAL A 52 -3.11 10.81 -9.19
N SER A 53 -2.90 12.00 -8.60
CA SER A 53 -1.74 12.27 -7.75
C SER A 53 -1.77 11.38 -6.50
N THR A 54 -2.90 11.33 -5.80
CA THR A 54 -3.03 10.50 -4.59
C THR A 54 -3.00 9.01 -4.92
N HIS A 55 -3.66 8.56 -5.99
CA HIS A 55 -3.57 7.17 -6.46
C HIS A 55 -2.13 6.76 -6.73
N GLY A 56 -1.39 7.60 -7.46
CA GLY A 56 0.03 7.39 -7.75
C GLY A 56 0.87 7.27 -6.49
N VAL A 57 0.69 8.17 -5.51
CA VAL A 57 1.43 8.13 -4.24
C VAL A 57 1.10 6.88 -3.41
N LEU A 58 -0.19 6.52 -3.33
CA LEU A 58 -0.63 5.32 -2.62
C LEU A 58 -0.06 4.05 -3.26
N MET A 59 -0.04 3.97 -4.59
CA MET A 59 0.47 2.81 -5.32
C MET A 59 2.00 2.74 -5.33
N ALA A 60 2.69 3.85 -5.61
CA ALA A 60 4.13 3.87 -5.86
C ALA A 60 4.97 3.97 -4.59
N TYR A 61 4.47 4.62 -3.54
CA TYR A 61 5.20 4.79 -2.29
C TYR A 61 4.59 4.00 -1.15
N VAL A 62 3.30 4.20 -0.84
CA VAL A 62 2.71 3.62 0.39
C VAL A 62 2.62 2.09 0.29
N LEU A 63 1.90 1.57 -0.72
CA LEU A 63 1.72 0.14 -0.93
C LEU A 63 3.08 -0.57 -1.02
N THR A 64 3.94 -0.12 -1.94
CA THR A 64 5.23 -0.77 -2.19
C THR A 64 6.15 -0.74 -0.98
N THR A 65 6.27 0.40 -0.29
CA THR A 65 7.16 0.53 0.86
C THR A 65 6.70 -0.37 1.99
N PHE A 66 5.43 -0.28 2.39
CA PHE A 66 4.92 -1.11 3.48
C PHE A 66 4.89 -2.59 3.10
N PHE A 67 4.56 -2.93 1.86
CA PHE A 67 4.63 -4.33 1.40
C PHE A 67 6.06 -4.88 1.46
N ILE A 68 7.04 -4.14 0.90
CA ILE A 68 8.46 -4.55 0.90
C ILE A 68 8.97 -4.70 2.33
N MET A 69 8.64 -3.78 3.24
CA MET A 69 9.06 -3.86 4.63
C MET A 69 8.43 -5.07 5.35
N GLY A 70 7.11 -5.24 5.23
CA GLY A 70 6.41 -6.37 5.88
C GLY A 70 6.89 -7.73 5.37
N PHE A 71 6.96 -7.89 4.05
CA PHE A 71 7.50 -9.09 3.42
C PHE A 71 8.99 -9.30 3.73
N GLY A 72 9.77 -8.23 3.70
CA GLY A 72 11.22 -8.24 3.93
C GLY A 72 11.58 -8.67 5.34
N TYR A 73 10.91 -8.13 6.37
CA TYR A 73 11.16 -8.54 7.76
C TYR A 73 10.92 -10.04 7.98
N HIS A 74 9.76 -10.54 7.50
CA HIS A 74 9.43 -11.96 7.63
C HIS A 74 10.44 -12.84 6.86
N THR A 75 10.77 -12.45 5.62
CA THR A 75 11.71 -13.20 4.76
C THR A 75 13.11 -13.23 5.36
N ALA A 76 13.64 -12.10 5.83
CA ALA A 76 14.97 -12.03 6.43
C ALA A 76 15.10 -12.92 7.66
N VAL A 77 14.13 -12.86 8.58
CA VAL A 77 14.17 -13.66 9.82
C VAL A 77 14.04 -15.16 9.53
N THR A 78 13.18 -15.54 8.59
CA THR A 78 12.97 -16.95 8.26
C THR A 78 14.10 -17.55 7.42
N SER A 79 14.64 -16.81 6.46
CA SER A 79 15.73 -17.28 5.58
C SER A 79 17.10 -17.29 6.26
N LEU A 80 17.43 -16.27 7.04
CA LEU A 80 18.73 -16.18 7.73
C LEU A 80 18.75 -16.93 9.07
N ASN A 81 17.58 -17.34 9.57
CA ASN A 81 17.40 -17.93 10.90
C ASN A 81 18.03 -17.07 12.02
N GLN A 82 17.91 -15.76 11.88
CA GLN A 82 18.41 -14.74 12.80
C GLN A 82 17.23 -13.88 13.27
N PRO A 83 17.18 -13.47 14.55
CA PRO A 83 16.16 -12.55 15.02
C PRO A 83 16.36 -11.15 14.43
N LEU A 84 15.30 -10.33 14.40
CA LEU A 84 15.46 -8.89 14.12
C LEU A 84 16.39 -8.26 15.16
N TRP A 85 17.31 -7.41 14.68
CA TRP A 85 18.27 -6.73 15.56
C TRP A 85 17.54 -5.93 16.63
N ASN A 86 16.66 -4.99 16.24
CA ASN A 86 15.96 -4.13 17.18
C ASN A 86 14.46 -4.42 17.17
N LYS A 87 14.00 -5.15 18.20
CA LYS A 87 12.59 -5.57 18.33
C LYS A 87 11.65 -4.48 18.86
N ASN A 88 12.20 -3.36 19.33
CA ASN A 88 11.44 -2.24 19.90
C ASN A 88 11.39 -1.03 18.97
N LEU A 89 11.86 -1.17 17.72
CA LEU A 89 11.70 -0.14 16.69
C LEU A 89 10.23 -0.08 16.25
#